data_AF-A0A4Q2ZG92-F1
#
_entry.id   AF-A0A4Q2ZG92-F1
#
_cell.length_a   1.000
_cell.length_b   1.000
_cell.length_c   1.000
_cell.angle_alpha   90.00
_cell.angle_beta   90.00
_cell.angle_gamma   90.00
#
_symmetry.space_group_name_H-M   'P 1'
#
loop_
_entity.id
_entity.type
_entity.pdbx_description
1 polymer ?
#
loop_
_entity_poly.entity_id
_entity_poly.type
_entity_poly.pdbx_seq_one_letter_code
_entity_poly.pdbx_strand_id
1 'polypeptide(L)'
;MAGQHRAMPRDTRIDDYIAGSAAFAQPILIWLRERVHAACPDVAEAIKWSIPAFVYKGKPLANMAAFKAHATFGFWRRQDLKTGKEGSAMGQYGRIETLDDLPDAATLEQQVKDAMARADTGAAPKRASKPPKPELPVPPELADALAQ
;
A
#
# COMPACT_ATOMS: atom_id res chain seq x y z
N MET A 1 -12.88 6.67 31.17
CA MET A 1 -11.42 6.46 31.20
C MET A 1 -10.86 6.92 29.87
N ALA A 2 -10.25 8.11 29.82
CA ALA A 2 -9.65 8.63 28.60
C ALA A 2 -8.35 7.86 28.32
N GLY A 3 -8.38 6.98 27.33
CA GLY A 3 -7.18 6.31 26.83
C GLY A 3 -6.24 7.37 26.29
N GLN A 4 -5.05 7.48 26.89
CA GLN A 4 -4.00 8.35 26.43
C GLN A 4 -3.61 7.91 25.00
N HIS A 5 -3.91 8.74 24.01
CA HIS A 5 -3.57 8.50 22.61
C HIS A 5 -2.05 8.68 22.46
N ARG A 6 -1.28 7.62 22.77
CA ARG A 6 0.16 7.63 22.61
C ARG A 6 0.46 7.44 21.13
N ALA A 7 0.75 8.54 20.44
CA ALA A 7 1.27 8.52 19.08
C ALA A 7 2.35 7.43 18.97
N MET A 8 2.17 6.54 18.01
CA MET A 8 3.11 5.44 17.78
C MET A 8 4.46 6.02 17.31
N PRO A 9 5.60 5.54 17.83
CA PRO A 9 6.90 6.00 17.40
C PRO A 9 7.15 5.63 15.94
N ARG A 10 7.79 6.54 15.21
CA ARG A 10 8.21 6.35 13.82
C ARG A 10 9.35 5.35 13.71
N ASP A 11 9.28 4.44 12.74
CA ASP A 11 10.23 3.37 12.51
C ASP A 11 11.43 3.88 11.70
N THR A 12 12.63 3.83 12.29
CA THR A 12 13.87 4.30 11.66
C THR A 12 14.22 3.53 10.39
N ARG A 13 13.71 2.29 10.22
CA ARG A 13 13.94 1.52 8.99
C ARG A 13 13.23 2.14 7.78
N ILE A 14 12.14 2.89 8.01
CA ILE A 14 11.47 3.64 6.95
C ILE A 14 12.28 4.90 6.62
N ASP A 15 12.91 5.54 7.60
CA ASP A 15 13.85 6.64 7.35
C ASP A 15 15.01 6.16 6.47
N ASP A 16 15.62 5.03 6.80
CA ASP A 16 16.69 4.41 6.00
C ASP A 16 16.22 4.06 4.57
N TYR A 17 15.00 3.53 4.44
CA TYR A 17 14.39 3.23 3.14
C TYR A 17 14.20 4.50 2.29
N ILE A 18 13.71 5.59 2.90
CA ILE A 18 13.51 6.87 2.22
C ILE A 18 14.87 7.45 1.81
N ALA A 19 15.86 7.46 2.70
CA ALA A 19 17.20 7.96 2.40
C ALA A 19 17.87 7.18 1.26
N GLY A 20 17.64 5.87 1.19
CA GLY A 20 18.13 5.00 0.11
C GLY A 20 17.32 5.06 -1.20
N SER A 21 16.19 5.78 -1.22
CA SER A 21 15.34 5.91 -2.40
C SER A 21 15.86 6.97 -3.37
N ALA A 22 15.45 6.88 -4.63
CA ALA A 22 15.79 7.88 -5.65
C ALA A 22 15.37 9.30 -5.22
N ALA A 23 16.18 10.31 -5.55
CA ALA A 23 16.00 11.68 -5.06
C ALA A 23 14.59 12.26 -5.32
N PHE A 24 13.97 11.93 -6.46
CA PHE A 24 12.61 12.37 -6.77
C PHE A 24 11.55 11.71 -5.86
N ALA A 25 11.79 10.47 -5.41
CA ALA A 25 10.86 9.69 -4.61
C ALA A 25 10.92 10.06 -3.12
N GLN A 26 12.05 10.54 -2.62
CA GLN A 26 12.20 10.94 -1.21
C GLN A 26 11.14 11.95 -0.75
N PRO A 27 10.93 13.11 -1.42
CA PRO A 27 9.90 14.07 -1.00
C PRO A 27 8.48 13.48 -1.09
N ILE A 28 8.22 12.60 -2.04
CA ILE A 28 6.93 11.91 -2.20
C ILE A 28 6.67 10.98 -1.02
N LEU A 29 7.63 10.12 -0.67
CA LEU A 29 7.48 9.16 0.43
C LEU A 29 7.38 9.86 1.79
N ILE A 30 8.16 10.93 2.00
CA ILE A 30 8.07 11.75 3.20
C ILE A 30 6.67 12.35 3.31
N TRP A 31 6.18 12.98 2.24
CA TRP A 31 4.86 13.61 2.24
C TRP A 31 3.75 12.60 2.53
N LEU A 32 3.78 11.42 1.90
CA LEU A 32 2.83 10.34 2.16
C LEU A 32 2.87 9.87 3.62
N ARG A 33 4.07 9.68 4.17
CA ARG A 33 4.27 9.30 5.57
C ARG A 33 3.65 10.34 6.51
N GLU A 34 3.92 11.62 6.28
CA GLU A 34 3.33 12.70 7.08
C GLU A 34 1.80 12.69 7.03
N ARG A 35 1.21 12.54 5.84
CA ARG A 35 -0.26 12.55 5.69
C ARG A 35 -0.93 11.36 6.39
N VAL A 36 -0.31 10.18 6.32
CA VAL A 36 -0.85 8.98 7.00
C VAL A 36 -0.81 9.16 8.52
N HIS A 37 0.29 9.69 9.08
CA HIS A 37 0.38 9.99 10.51
C HIS A 37 -0.56 11.10 10.96
N ALA A 38 -0.74 12.14 10.13
CA ALA A 38 -1.67 13.24 10.43
C ALA A 38 -3.12 12.76 10.53
N ALA A 39 -3.53 11.86 9.63
CA ALA A 39 -4.87 11.28 9.63
C ALA A 39 -5.05 10.13 10.62
N CYS A 40 -3.99 9.39 10.94
CA CYS A 40 -4.00 8.21 11.80
C CYS A 40 -2.80 8.21 12.78
N PRO A 41 -2.87 8.91 13.92
CA PRO A 41 -1.73 8.98 14.85
C PRO A 41 -1.43 7.66 15.58
N ASP A 42 -2.41 6.74 15.61
CA ASP A 42 -2.29 5.38 16.16
C ASP A 42 -1.68 4.37 15.16
N VAL A 43 -1.29 4.81 13.96
CA VAL A 43 -0.74 3.91 12.94
C VAL A 43 0.65 3.44 13.33
N ALA A 44 0.86 2.13 13.29
CA ALA A 44 2.18 1.54 13.42
C ALA A 44 2.86 1.44 12.06
N GLU A 45 4.17 1.61 12.03
CA GLU A 45 5.00 1.43 10.86
C GLU A 45 5.69 0.07 10.88
N ALA A 46 5.88 -0.52 9.70
CA ALA A 46 6.59 -1.79 9.53
C ALA A 46 7.21 -1.87 8.14
N ILE A 47 8.20 -2.75 7.99
CA ILE A 47 8.66 -3.22 6.68
C ILE A 47 8.02 -4.58 6.40
N LYS A 48 7.25 -4.68 5.32
CA LYS A 48 6.65 -5.94 4.85
C LYS A 48 7.00 -6.14 3.39
N TRP A 49 7.48 -7.33 3.03
CA TRP A 49 7.96 -7.63 1.67
C TRP A 49 8.99 -6.60 1.16
N SER A 50 9.89 -6.16 2.06
CA SER A 50 10.93 -5.16 1.80
C SER A 50 10.44 -3.76 1.41
N ILE A 51 9.16 -3.45 1.66
CA ILE A 51 8.61 -2.11 1.45
C ILE A 51 7.98 -1.54 2.72
N PRO A 52 7.98 -0.20 2.91
CA PRO A 52 7.24 0.47 3.96
C PRO A 52 5.74 0.16 3.94
N ALA A 53 5.22 -0.23 5.10
CA ALA A 53 3.83 -0.57 5.31
C ALA A 53 3.30 0.06 6.60
N PHE A 54 2.06 0.52 6.54
CA PHE A 54 1.32 1.10 7.65
C PHE A 54 0.32 0.07 8.19
N VAL A 55 0.30 -0.12 9.50
CA VAL A 55 -0.51 -1.11 10.20
C VAL A 55 -1.37 -0.41 11.25
N TYR A 56 -2.69 -0.52 11.12
CA TYR A 56 -3.64 0.04 12.06
C TYR A 56 -4.37 -1.10 12.79
N LYS A 57 -4.31 -1.12 14.12
CA LYS A 57 -4.90 -2.17 14.98
C LYS A 57 -4.56 -3.60 14.53
N GLY A 58 -3.29 -3.84 14.18
CA GLY A 58 -2.78 -5.13 13.72
C GLY A 58 -3.16 -5.49 12.27
N LYS A 59 -3.93 -4.66 11.57
CA LYS A 59 -4.34 -4.87 10.18
C LYS A 59 -3.54 -3.96 9.23
N PRO A 60 -3.11 -4.44 8.06
CA PRO A 60 -2.49 -3.58 7.06
C PRO A 60 -3.47 -2.50 6.58
N LEU A 61 -3.05 -1.24 6.63
CA LEU A 61 -3.82 -0.06 6.24
C LEU A 61 -3.41 0.41 4.85
N ALA A 62 -2.12 0.69 4.66
CA ALA A 62 -1.54 1.18 3.42
C ALA A 62 -0.09 0.70 3.26
N ASN A 63 0.46 0.83 2.06
CA ASN A 63 1.87 0.64 1.77
C ASN A 63 2.37 1.70 0.79
N MET A 64 3.68 1.91 0.79
CA MET A 64 4.37 2.75 -0.18
C MET A 64 5.67 2.08 -0.63
N ALA A 65 6.08 2.34 -1.86
CA ALA A 65 7.34 1.84 -2.39
C ALA A 65 7.93 2.81 -3.41
N ALA A 66 9.25 2.92 -3.44
CA ALA A 66 9.99 3.60 -4.48
C ALA A 66 10.55 2.60 -5.50
N PHE A 67 10.33 2.88 -6.78
CA PHE A 67 10.96 2.21 -7.91
C PHE A 67 11.94 3.17 -8.61
N LYS A 68 12.69 2.65 -9.58
CA LYS A 68 13.71 3.42 -10.31
C LYS A 68 13.19 4.72 -10.94
N ALA A 69 11.93 4.73 -11.38
CA ALA A 69 11.36 5.84 -12.16
C ALA A 69 10.01 6.35 -11.64
N HIS A 70 9.46 5.76 -10.57
CA HIS A 70 8.23 6.21 -9.95
C HIS A 70 8.14 5.71 -8.50
N ALA A 71 7.35 6.39 -7.68
CA ALA A 71 6.87 5.88 -6.40
C ALA A 71 5.46 5.30 -6.57
N THR A 72 5.05 4.50 -5.59
CA THR A 72 3.70 3.95 -5.48
C THR A 72 3.21 4.11 -4.06
N PHE A 73 1.91 4.33 -3.94
CA PHE A 73 1.18 4.29 -2.69
C PHE A 73 -0.11 3.51 -2.93
N GLY A 74 -0.59 2.79 -1.92
CA GLY A 74 -1.83 2.06 -2.03
C GLY A 74 -2.40 1.64 -0.68
N PHE A 75 -3.72 1.71 -0.56
CA PHE A 75 -4.43 1.16 0.57
C PHE A 75 -4.57 -0.36 0.42
N TRP A 76 -4.54 -1.07 1.55
CA TRP A 76 -4.68 -2.52 1.55
C TRP A 76 -5.99 -2.99 0.92
N ARG A 77 -7.08 -2.24 1.12
CA ARG A 77 -8.39 -2.50 0.51
C ARG A 77 -8.65 -1.65 -0.74
N ARG A 78 -7.72 -1.68 -1.70
CA ARG A 78 -7.74 -0.90 -2.96
C ARG A 78 -9.08 -0.93 -3.72
N GLN A 79 -9.74 -2.08 -3.73
CA GLN A 79 -11.03 -2.33 -4.41
C GLN A 79 -12.22 -1.54 -3.85
N ASP A 80 -12.09 -1.08 -2.61
CA ASP A 80 -13.13 -0.40 -1.85
C ASP A 80 -12.94 1.14 -1.86
N LEU A 81 -11.78 1.61 -2.36
CA LEU A 81 -11.37 3.02 -2.46
C LEU A 81 -10.88 3.32 -3.88
N LYS A 82 -11.70 3.11 -4.88
CA LYS A 82 -11.29 3.32 -6.28
C LYS A 82 -10.85 4.77 -6.50
N THR A 83 -9.65 4.96 -7.02
CA THR A 83 -9.10 6.27 -7.40
C THR A 83 -9.27 6.52 -8.90
N GLY A 84 -9.65 5.49 -9.67
CA GLY A 84 -9.74 5.56 -11.14
C GLY A 84 -8.38 5.48 -11.85
N LYS A 85 -7.25 5.45 -11.11
CA LYS A 85 -5.89 5.27 -11.65
C LYS A 85 -5.39 3.82 -11.53
N GLU A 86 -6.26 2.90 -11.11
CA GLU A 86 -5.93 1.49 -10.90
C GLU A 86 -5.56 0.80 -12.23
N GLY A 87 -4.34 0.26 -12.33
CA GLY A 87 -3.91 -0.58 -13.46
C GLY A 87 -2.66 -0.11 -14.21
N SER A 88 -2.18 1.12 -13.98
CA SER A 88 -0.96 1.63 -14.64
C SER A 88 0.36 1.28 -13.92
N ALA A 89 0.29 0.90 -12.64
CA ALA A 89 1.43 0.41 -11.84
C ALA A 89 0.94 -0.47 -10.67
N MET A 90 1.86 -1.04 -9.87
CA MET A 90 1.54 -1.85 -8.68
C MET A 90 0.83 -1.07 -7.55
N GLY A 91 0.68 0.25 -7.67
CA GLY A 91 0.02 1.13 -6.70
C GLY A 91 -1.40 1.56 -7.09
N GLN A 92 -2.13 2.11 -6.12
CA GLN A 92 -3.52 2.59 -6.30
C GLN A 92 -3.57 3.96 -6.99
N TYR A 93 -2.49 4.73 -6.94
CA TYR A 93 -2.39 6.05 -7.59
C TYR A 93 -1.63 6.00 -8.92
N GLY A 94 -1.34 4.79 -9.44
CA GLY A 94 -0.51 4.61 -10.62
C GLY A 94 0.98 4.88 -10.33
N ARG A 95 1.68 5.46 -11.31
CA ARG A 95 3.06 5.92 -11.19
C ARG A 95 3.05 7.34 -10.61
N ILE A 96 3.66 7.53 -9.46
CA ILE A 96 3.82 8.84 -8.83
C ILE A 96 5.25 9.30 -9.13
N GLU A 97 5.41 10.31 -9.98
CA GLU A 97 6.72 10.86 -10.37
C GLU A 97 6.95 12.22 -9.70
N THR A 98 5.88 12.96 -9.42
CA THR A 98 5.89 14.20 -8.64
C THR A 98 4.79 14.23 -7.58
N LEU A 99 4.80 15.24 -6.71
CA LEU A 99 3.71 15.46 -5.75
C LEU A 99 2.39 15.83 -6.45
N ASP A 100 2.43 16.39 -7.66
CA ASP A 100 1.22 16.78 -8.41
C ASP A 100 0.45 15.56 -8.95
N ASP A 101 1.07 14.37 -8.97
CA ASP A 101 0.41 13.12 -9.33
C ASP A 101 -0.52 12.60 -8.21
N LEU A 102 -0.36 13.13 -6.99
CA LEU A 102 -1.14 12.80 -5.80
C LEU A 102 -2.34 13.76 -5.65
N PRO A 103 -3.42 13.31 -4.98
CA PRO A 103 -4.47 14.22 -4.58
C PRO A 103 -3.94 15.22 -3.53
N ASP A 104 -4.69 16.28 -3.29
CA ASP A 104 -4.37 17.21 -2.22
C ASP A 104 -4.33 16.54 -0.84
N ALA A 105 -3.69 17.21 0.12
CA ALA A 105 -3.49 16.69 1.47
C ALA A 105 -4.82 16.31 2.16
N ALA A 106 -5.86 17.13 2.03
CA ALA A 106 -7.13 16.89 2.69
C ALA A 106 -7.84 15.67 2.10
N THR A 107 -7.79 15.51 0.78
CA THR A 107 -8.32 14.34 0.08
C THR A 107 -7.58 13.06 0.50
N LEU A 108 -6.24 13.09 0.57
CA LEU A 108 -5.50 11.92 1.01
C LEU A 108 -5.80 11.57 2.48
N GLU A 109 -5.81 12.55 3.36
CA GLU A 109 -6.13 12.35 4.78
C GLU A 109 -7.55 11.82 4.98
N GLN A 110 -8.51 12.28 4.18
CA GLN A 110 -9.87 11.72 4.19
C GLN A 110 -9.89 10.26 3.73
N GLN A 111 -9.14 9.91 2.69
CA GLN A 111 -9.02 8.52 2.23
C GLN A 111 -8.37 7.61 3.29
N VAL A 112 -7.41 8.13 4.06
CA VAL A 112 -6.83 7.42 5.21
C VAL A 112 -7.88 7.18 6.30
N LYS A 113 -8.69 8.19 6.65
CA LYS A 113 -9.79 8.04 7.63
C LYS A 113 -10.84 7.03 7.16
N ASP A 114 -11.20 7.04 5.89
CA ASP A 114 -12.12 6.07 5.31
C ASP A 114 -11.54 4.65 5.36
N ALA A 115 -10.23 4.50 5.11
CA ALA A 115 -9.53 3.22 5.24
C ALA A 115 -9.52 2.72 6.69
N MET A 116 -9.32 3.61 7.67
CA MET A 116 -9.41 3.29 9.11
C MET A 116 -10.81 2.81 9.48
N ALA A 117 -11.86 3.56 9.11
CA ALA A 117 -13.24 3.19 9.39
C ALA A 117 -13.58 1.80 8.83
N ARG A 118 -13.09 1.47 7.63
CA ARG A 118 -13.27 0.14 7.02
C ARG A 118 -12.46 -0.94 7.73
N ALA A 119 -11.26 -0.63 8.22
CA ALA A 119 -10.47 -1.56 9.01
C ALA A 119 -11.16 -1.89 10.35
N ASP A 120 -11.84 -0.90 10.94
CA ASP A 120 -12.62 -1.03 12.18
C ASP A 120 -13.89 -1.86 12.00
N THR A 121 -14.63 -1.71 10.89
CA THR A 121 -15.82 -2.54 10.60
C THR A 121 -15.51 -4.01 10.32
N GLY A 122 -14.24 -4.39 10.21
CA GLY A 122 -13.83 -5.79 10.12
C GLY A 122 -14.14 -6.49 8.79
N ALA A 123 -14.78 -5.82 7.83
CA ALA A 123 -15.23 -6.42 6.57
C ALA A 123 -14.05 -6.92 5.70
N ALA A 124 -13.65 -8.19 5.79
CA ALA A 124 -12.51 -8.71 5.04
C ALA A 124 -12.57 -8.32 3.54
N PRO A 125 -11.43 -7.97 2.90
CA PRO A 125 -11.44 -7.63 1.49
C PRO A 125 -12.00 -8.83 0.72
N LYS A 126 -13.09 -8.63 -0.03
CA LYS A 126 -13.57 -9.61 -1.01
C LYS A 126 -12.48 -9.75 -2.06
N ARG A 127 -11.53 -10.68 -1.90
CA ARG A 127 -10.59 -11.03 -2.96
C ARG A 127 -11.42 -11.21 -4.22
N ALA A 128 -11.17 -10.41 -5.25
CA ALA A 128 -11.74 -10.69 -6.55
C ALA A 128 -11.33 -12.13 -6.90
N SER A 129 -12.30 -13.03 -6.99
CA SER A 129 -12.07 -14.39 -7.43
C SER A 129 -11.39 -14.29 -8.77
N LYS A 130 -10.14 -14.78 -8.89
CA LYS A 130 -9.52 -14.94 -10.20
C LYS A 130 -10.49 -15.78 -11.03
N PRO A 131 -10.89 -15.36 -12.25
CA PRO A 131 -11.57 -16.28 -13.14
C PRO A 131 -10.70 -17.54 -13.27
N PRO A 132 -11.28 -18.75 -13.27
CA PRO A 132 -10.52 -19.98 -13.43
C PRO A 132 -9.64 -19.84 -14.68
N LYS A 133 -8.34 -20.02 -14.48
CA LYS A 133 -7.37 -19.97 -15.58
C LYS A 133 -7.79 -21.08 -16.55
N PRO A 134 -7.99 -20.79 -17.86
CA PRO A 134 -8.25 -21.86 -18.83
C PRO A 134 -7.14 -22.90 -18.70
N GLU A 135 -7.53 -24.18 -18.61
CA GLU A 135 -6.55 -25.27 -18.62
C GLU A 135 -5.77 -25.18 -19.92
N LEU A 136 -4.49 -24.83 -19.81
CA LEU A 136 -3.58 -24.90 -20.94
C LEU A 136 -3.41 -26.38 -21.27
N PRO A 137 -3.56 -26.81 -22.54
CA PRO A 137 -3.31 -28.20 -22.91
C PRO A 137 -1.85 -28.51 -22.56
N VAL A 138 -1.66 -29.50 -21.70
CA VAL A 138 -0.33 -30.01 -21.34
C VAL A 138 0.34 -30.50 -22.62
N PRO A 139 1.49 -29.95 -23.04
CA PRO A 139 2.22 -30.48 -24.18
C PRO A 139 2.58 -31.94 -23.90
N PRO A 140 2.44 -32.86 -24.87
CA PRO A 140 2.66 -34.29 -24.66
C PRO A 140 4.05 -34.62 -24.08
N GLU A 141 5.06 -33.80 -24.39
CA GLU A 141 6.42 -33.97 -23.84
C GLU A 141 6.51 -33.77 -22.32
N LEU A 142 5.60 -33.00 -21.72
CA LEU A 142 5.54 -32.82 -20.26
C LEU A 142 4.88 -34.03 -19.57
N ALA A 143 3.98 -34.74 -20.25
CA ALA A 143 3.34 -35.94 -19.72
C ALA A 143 4.32 -37.12 -19.65
N ASP A 144 5.19 -37.25 -20.66
CA ASP A 144 6.20 -38.32 -20.70
C ASP A 144 7.30 -38.16 -19.64
N ALA A 145 7.63 -36.93 -19.26
CA ALA A 145 8.64 -36.65 -18.23
C ALA A 145 8.15 -36.85 -16.78
N LEU A 146 6.83 -36.81 -16.55
CA LEU A 146 6.23 -37.00 -15.22
C LEU A 146 5.94 -38.47 -14.89
N ALA A 147 6.04 -39.37 -15.88
CA ALA A 147 5.76 -40.79 -15.75
C ALA A 147 7.02 -41.65 -15.48
N GLN A 148 8.17 -41.03 -15.20
CA GLN A 148 9.42 -41.70 -14.81
C GLN A 148 9.67 -41.66 -13.30
#